data_AF-A0A963R9S8-F1
#
_entry.id   AF-A0A963R9S8-F1
#
_cell.length_a   1.000
_cell.length_b   1.000
_cell.length_c   1.000
_cell.angle_alpha   90.00
_cell.angle_beta   90.00
_cell.angle_gamma   90.00
#
_symmetry.space_group_name_H-M   'P 1'
#
loop_
_entity.id
_entity.type
_entity.pdbx_description
1 polymer ?
#
loop_
_entity_poly.entity_id
_entity_poly.type
_entity_poly.pdbx_seq_one_letter_code
_entity_poly.pdbx_strand_id
1 'polypeptide(L)' 'MAKVPLGTTARTGERCPESGVWEAQASPSTTAPIAKGNVMPPYRGKAVTWKLIRYA' A
#
# COMPACT_ATOMS: atom_id res chain seq x y z
N MET A 1 -19.42 -4.59 -3.31
CA MET A 1 -18.31 -4.08 -2.47
C MET A 1 -17.48 -3.12 -3.32
N ALA A 2 -17.38 -1.86 -2.93
CA ALA A 2 -16.64 -0.84 -3.69
C ALA A 2 -15.14 -1.13 -3.63
N LYS A 3 -14.53 -1.31 -4.80
CA LYS A 3 -13.07 -1.39 -4.94
C LYS A 3 -12.52 0.02 -4.78
N VAL A 4 -11.46 0.23 -4.03
CA VAL A 4 -10.85 1.57 -3.98
C VAL A 4 -10.20 1.89 -5.33
N PRO A 5 -10.21 3.14 -5.80
CA PRO A 5 -9.60 3.49 -7.06
C PRO A 5 -8.07 3.29 -7.04
N LEU A 6 -7.48 2.96 -8.20
CA LEU A 6 -6.03 3.04 -8.38
C LEU A 6 -5.57 4.48 -8.08
N GLY A 7 -4.47 4.61 -7.34
CA GLY A 7 -4.01 5.88 -6.77
C GLY A 7 -4.46 6.12 -5.33
N THR A 8 -5.30 5.26 -4.74
CA THR A 8 -5.53 5.27 -3.29
C THR A 8 -4.20 5.18 -2.56
N THR A 9 -4.06 6.00 -1.51
CA THR A 9 -2.89 5.97 -0.65
C THR A 9 -3.26 5.46 0.74
N ALA A 10 -2.32 4.79 1.40
CA ALA A 10 -2.47 4.29 2.76
C ALA A 10 -1.13 4.40 3.48
N ARG A 11 -1.12 4.65 4.79
CA ARG A 11 0.14 4.66 5.55
C ARG A 11 0.50 3.27 6.05
N THR A 12 1.80 3.07 6.21
CA THR A 12 2.36 1.97 7.02
C THR A 12 1.65 1.88 8.36
N GLY A 13 1.26 0.66 8.75
CA GLY A 13 0.50 0.40 9.99
C GLY A 13 -1.02 0.47 9.83
N GLU A 14 -1.53 1.05 8.73
CA GLU A 14 -2.96 1.02 8.43
C GLU A 14 -3.37 -0.30 7.77
N ARG A 15 -4.65 -0.66 7.92
CA ARG A 15 -5.23 -1.81 7.22
C ARG A 15 -5.38 -1.46 5.74
N CYS A 16 -4.83 -2.33 4.89
CA CYS A 16 -4.90 -2.21 3.46
C CYS A 16 -6.37 -2.22 2.99
N PRO A 17 -6.83 -1.18 2.30
CA PRO A 17 -8.23 -1.10 1.88
C PRO A 17 -8.55 -2.02 0.70
N GLU A 18 -7.53 -2.37 -0.11
CA GLU A 18 -7.70 -3.12 -1.35
C GLU A 18 -6.50 -3.99 -1.70
N SER A 19 -6.78 -5.21 -2.16
CA SER A 19 -5.74 -6.16 -2.56
C SER A 19 -5.08 -5.71 -3.85
N GLY A 20 -3.77 -5.51 -3.82
CA GLY A 20 -3.06 -5.05 -5.00
C GLY A 20 -1.56 -4.87 -4.81
N VAL A 21 -0.92 -4.37 -5.86
CA VAL A 21 0.46 -3.90 -5.82
C VAL A 21 0.44 -2.44 -5.38
N TRP A 22 1.09 -2.20 -4.25
CA TRP A 22 1.24 -0.90 -3.65
C TRP A 22 2.68 -0.41 -3.82
N GLU A 23 2.85 0.83 -4.22
CA GLU A 23 4.12 1.52 -4.35
C GLU A 23 4.37 2.41 -3.12
N ALA A 24 5.45 2.16 -2.41
CA ALA A 24 5.94 3.04 -1.36
C ALA A 24 6.43 4.36 -1.97
N GLN A 25 5.73 5.42 -1.63
CA GLN A 25 6.09 6.82 -1.83
C GLN A 25 7.19 7.20 -0.82
N ALA A 26 8.35 6.57 -0.96
CA ALA A 26 9.56 6.83 -0.18
C ALA A 26 10.77 6.85 -1.13
N SER A 27 11.90 7.40 -0.66
CA SER A 27 13.16 7.37 -1.40
C SER A 27 14.14 6.45 -0.65
N PRO A 28 14.57 5.31 -1.23
CA PRO A 28 14.18 4.76 -2.54
C PRO A 28 12.75 4.18 -2.55
N SER A 29 12.07 4.25 -3.70
CA SER A 29 10.71 3.71 -3.86
C SER A 29 10.75 2.19 -3.98
N THR A 30 9.71 1.54 -3.48
CA THR A 30 9.57 0.08 -3.54
C THR A 30 8.14 -0.29 -3.86
N THR A 31 7.91 -1.43 -4.50
CA THR A 31 6.56 -1.94 -4.74
C THR A 31 6.39 -3.26 -4.00
N ALA A 32 5.24 -3.46 -3.37
CA ALA A 32 4.92 -4.67 -2.64
C ALA A 32 3.47 -5.09 -2.91
N PRO A 33 3.21 -6.40 -3.11
CA PRO A 33 1.85 -6.93 -3.15
C PRO A 33 1.29 -7.00 -1.72
N ILE A 34 0.16 -6.34 -1.47
CA ILE A 34 -0.51 -6.26 -0.17
C ILE A 34 -1.97 -6.62 -0.36
N ALA A 35 -2.44 -7.62 0.38
CA ALA A 35 -3.83 -8.03 0.38
C ALA A 35 -4.70 -7.08 1.22
N LYS A 36 -5.96 -6.89 0.81
CA LYS A 36 -6.98 -6.17 1.57
C LYS A 36 -7.10 -6.77 2.98
N GLY A 37 -7.13 -5.91 3.98
CA GLY A 37 -7.17 -6.28 5.39
C GLY A 37 -5.80 -6.52 6.04
N ASN A 38 -4.74 -6.75 5.26
CA ASN A 38 -3.39 -6.83 5.81
C ASN A 38 -2.89 -5.45 6.26
N VAL A 39 -2.02 -5.44 7.27
CA VAL A 39 -1.36 -4.22 7.71
C VAL A 39 -0.27 -3.85 6.72
N MET A 40 -0.26 -2.58 6.28
CA MET A 40 0.78 -2.02 5.42
C MET A 40 2.16 -2.19 6.07
N PRO A 41 3.10 -2.90 5.43
CA PRO A 41 4.39 -3.20 6.04
C PRO A 41 5.26 -1.94 6.16
N PRO A 42 6.07 -1.83 7.22
CA PRO A 42 7.02 -0.74 7.38
C PRO A 42 8.22 -0.90 6.45
N TYR A 43 8.59 0.19 5.80
CA TYR A 43 9.78 0.22 4.95
C TYR A 43 10.98 0.68 5.76
N ARG A 44 11.98 -0.19 5.96
CA ARG A 44 13.19 0.09 6.77
C ARG A 44 12.87 0.61 8.18
N GLY A 45 11.81 0.09 8.81
CA GLY A 45 11.35 0.55 10.13
C GLY A 45 10.78 1.97 10.14
N LYS A 46 10.56 2.58 8.97
CA LYS A 46 9.92 3.90 8.83
C LYS A 46 8.51 3.74 8.29
N ALA A 47 7.62 4.58 8.81
CA ALA A 47 6.28 4.71 8.27
C ALA A 47 6.36 5.45 6.92
N VAL A 48 6.04 4.73 5.85
CA VAL A 48 5.94 5.28 4.50
C VAL A 48 4.49 5.27 4.03
N THR A 49 4.20 6.13 3.06
CA THR A 49 2.92 6.12 2.36
C THR A 49 3.01 5.13 1.21
N TRP A 50 2.04 4.25 1.10
CA TRP A 50 1.85 3.30 0.03
C TRP A 50 0.79 3.85 -0.92
N LYS A 51 0.98 3.69 -2.22
CA LYS A 51 0.06 4.10 -3.28
C LYS A 51 -0.34 2.88 -4.12
N LEU A 52 -1.63 2.59 -4.21
CA LEU A 52 -2.13 1.49 -5.02
C LEU A 52 -1.88 1.80 -6.50
N ILE A 53 -1.01 1.03 -7.15
CA ILE A 53 -0.69 1.20 -8.57
C ILE A 53 -1.35 0.13 -9.44
N ARG A 54 -1.71 -1.02 -8.86
CA ARG A 54 -2.33 -2.12 -9.59
C ARG A 54 -3.18 -2.99 -8.67
N TYR A 55 -4.30 -3.51 -9.16
CA TYR A 55 -5.06 -4.54 -8.44
C TYR A 55 -4.39 -5.91 -8.54
N ALA A 56 -4.61 -6.77 -7.55
CA ALA A 56 -4.17 -8.17 -7.53
C ALA A 56 -5.16 -9.08 -8.27
#